data_AF-A0A350X2K3-F1
#
_entry.id   AF-A0A350X2K3-F1
#
_cell.length_a   1.000
_cell.length_b   1.000
_cell.length_c   1.000
_cell.angle_alpha   90.00
_cell.angle_beta   90.00
_cell.angle_gamma   90.00
#
_symmetry.space_group_name_H-M   'P 1'
#
loop_
_entity.id
_entity.type
_entity.pdbx_description
1 polymer ?
#
loop_
_entity_poly.entity_id
_entity_poly.type
_entity_poly.pdbx_seq_one_letter_code
_entity_poly.pdbx_strand_id
1 'polypeptide(L)'
;MACNNSFDEKYELKRQQWLGEAVEEESYYVKSFQDEPKVLNIGVVITYLSKGKTAPQNAALVIKHTGDSLLKYSKIHTRDFSLETLLKS
;
A
#
# COMPACT_ATOMS: atom_id res chain seq x y z
N MET A 1 10.77 9.95 -24.06
CA MET A 1 9.93 9.06 -23.23
C MET A 1 10.89 8.29 -22.32
N ALA A 2 11.19 8.83 -21.14
CA ALA A 2 12.29 8.34 -20.31
C ALA A 2 11.84 7.15 -19.45
N CYS A 3 11.88 5.95 -20.01
CA CYS A 3 12.01 4.71 -19.26
C CYS A 3 13.50 4.43 -19.01
N ASN A 4 14.23 5.33 -18.34
CA ASN A 4 15.66 5.16 -18.13
C ASN A 4 15.95 4.92 -16.64
N ASN A 5 16.22 3.65 -16.34
CA ASN A 5 16.81 3.08 -15.13
C ASN A 5 16.09 3.34 -13.80
N SER A 6 14.92 2.73 -13.61
CA SER A 6 14.31 2.59 -12.27
C SER A 6 15.22 1.86 -11.28
N PHE A 7 16.25 1.15 -11.76
CA PHE A 7 17.27 0.43 -11.00
C PHE A 7 18.63 1.13 -10.96
N ASP A 8 18.72 2.39 -11.39
CA ASP A 8 19.97 3.16 -11.28
C ASP A 8 20.45 3.17 -9.81
N GLU A 9 21.74 2.90 -9.59
CA GLU A 9 22.36 2.87 -8.26
C GLU A 9 22.17 4.19 -7.52
N LYS A 10 22.10 5.33 -8.25
CA LYS A 10 21.86 6.64 -7.65
C LYS A 10 20.55 6.74 -6.86
N TYR A 11 19.59 5.86 -7.14
CA TYR A 11 18.28 5.85 -6.47
C TYR A 11 18.12 4.71 -5.46
N GLU A 12 19.14 3.87 -5.24
CA GLU A 12 19.03 2.70 -4.37
C GLU A 12 18.63 3.07 -2.95
N LEU A 13 19.30 4.06 -2.35
CA LEU A 13 18.99 4.49 -0.99
C LEU A 13 17.56 5.04 -0.87
N LYS A 14 17.09 5.76 -1.90
CA LYS A 14 15.72 6.28 -1.96
C LYS A 14 14.69 5.16 -2.12
N ARG A 15 15.01 4.10 -2.88
CA ARG A 15 14.16 2.90 -3.01
C ARG A 15 14.06 2.15 -1.68
N GLN A 16 15.17 1.95 -0.99
CA GLN A 16 15.17 1.28 0.32
C GLN A 16 14.38 2.07 1.36
N GLN A 17 14.51 3.40 1.39
CA GLN A 17 13.69 4.26 2.24
C GLN A 17 12.20 4.10 1.92
N TRP A 18 11.82 4.23 0.65
CA TRP A 18 10.42 4.08 0.22
C TRP A 18 9.83 2.70 0.55
N LEU A 19 10.59 1.62 0.36
CA LEU A 19 10.16 0.27 0.76
C LEU A 19 10.05 0.12 2.29
N GLY A 20 10.91 0.78 3.04
CA GLY A 20 10.90 0.81 4.51
C GLY A 20 9.70 1.58 5.10
N GLU A 21 9.10 2.49 4.34
CA GLU A 21 7.88 3.23 4.71
C GLU A 21 6.60 2.40 4.54
N ALA A 22 6.70 1.14 4.09
CA ALA A 22 5.55 0.26 3.98
C ALA A 22 4.82 0.10 5.34
N VAL A 23 3.50 0.18 5.27
CA VAL A 23 2.61 0.31 6.42
C VAL A 23 2.13 -1.07 6.90
N GLU A 24 2.13 -1.28 8.22
CA GLU A 24 1.55 -2.47 8.84
C GLU A 24 0.02 -2.39 8.89
N GLU A 25 -0.65 -3.52 8.73
CA GLU A 25 -2.11 -3.58 8.68
C GLU A 25 -2.74 -3.17 10.01
N GLU A 26 -2.09 -3.49 11.12
CA GLU A 26 -2.52 -3.16 12.48
C GLU A 26 -1.95 -1.83 12.99
N SER A 27 -1.27 -1.07 12.13
CA SER A 27 -0.69 0.22 12.48
C SER A 27 -1.76 1.23 12.89
N TYR A 28 -1.35 2.23 13.67
CA TYR A 28 -2.20 3.36 14.01
C TYR A 28 -2.76 4.06 12.76
N TYR A 29 -1.94 4.16 11.71
CA TYR A 29 -2.34 4.75 10.42
C TYR A 29 -3.55 4.04 9.82
N VAL A 30 -3.58 2.70 9.79
CA VAL A 30 -4.73 1.97 9.22
C VAL A 30 -5.94 2.06 10.14
N LYS A 31 -5.72 1.99 11.46
CA LYS A 31 -6.80 2.06 12.47
C LYS A 31 -7.51 3.41 12.51
N SER A 32 -6.80 4.52 12.28
CA SER A 32 -7.45 5.85 12.23
C SER A 32 -8.53 5.92 11.14
N PHE A 33 -8.31 5.27 9.99
CA PHE A 33 -9.30 5.15 8.93
C PHE A 33 -10.42 4.14 9.20
N GLN A 34 -10.36 3.38 10.31
CA GLN A 34 -11.46 2.55 10.79
C GLN A 34 -12.32 3.29 11.84
N ASP A 35 -11.73 4.24 12.57
CA ASP A 35 -12.45 4.97 13.62
C ASP A 35 -13.16 6.23 13.11
N GLU A 36 -12.55 7.01 12.22
CA GLU A 36 -13.18 8.19 11.62
C GLU A 36 -14.50 7.91 10.86
N PRO A 37 -14.61 6.83 10.06
CA PRO A 37 -15.83 6.56 9.30
C PRO A 37 -17.06 6.30 10.17
N LYS A 38 -16.88 5.84 11.42
CA LYS A 38 -17.97 5.62 12.39
C LYS A 38 -18.67 6.93 12.75
N VAL A 39 -17.90 8.02 12.83
CA VAL A 39 -18.42 9.34 13.16
C VAL A 39 -19.17 9.96 11.99
N LEU A 40 -18.66 9.74 10.78
CA LEU A 40 -19.20 10.33 9.54
C LEU A 40 -20.27 9.46 8.87
N ASN A 41 -20.41 8.20 9.29
CA ASN A 41 -21.28 7.19 8.70
C ASN A 41 -21.04 6.97 7.19
N ILE A 42 -19.77 6.91 6.78
CA ILE A 42 -19.34 6.74 5.38
C ILE A 42 -18.52 5.47 5.17
N GLY A 43 -18.60 4.85 3.99
CA GLY A 43 -17.62 3.82 3.61
C GLY A 43 -16.32 4.47 3.12
N VAL A 44 -15.18 3.86 3.44
CA VAL A 44 -13.84 4.36 3.04
C VAL A 44 -13.10 3.28 2.28
N VAL A 45 -12.35 3.69 1.25
CA VAL A 45 -11.35 2.83 0.61
C VAL A 45 -10.00 3.51 0.74
N ILE A 46 -9.06 2.88 1.43
CA ILE A 46 -7.68 3.34 1.50
C ILE A 46 -6.80 2.53 0.57
N THR A 47 -5.89 3.19 -0.13
CA THR A 47 -4.84 2.55 -0.91
C THR A 47 -3.49 2.88 -0.29
N TYR A 48 -2.68 1.86 -0.02
CA TYR A 48 -1.41 2.05 0.67
C TYR A 48 -0.41 0.95 0.29
N LEU A 49 0.87 1.24 0.50
CA LEU A 49 1.92 0.25 0.40
C LEU A 49 1.93 -0.57 1.70
N SER A 50 1.36 -1.77 1.70
CA SER A 50 1.35 -2.62 2.89
C SER A 50 2.64 -3.41 2.99
N LYS A 51 3.15 -3.68 4.21
CA LYS A 51 4.39 -4.47 4.40
C LYS A 51 4.32 -5.88 3.81
N GLY A 52 3.15 -6.51 3.82
CA GLY A 52 2.97 -7.90 3.40
C GLY A 52 3.80 -8.89 4.24
N LYS A 53 3.80 -10.17 3.86
CA LYS A 53 4.54 -11.22 4.60
C LYS A 53 6.01 -11.36 4.18
N THR A 54 6.30 -11.09 2.90
CA THR A 54 7.62 -11.37 2.29
C THR A 54 8.19 -10.16 1.57
N ALA A 55 7.32 -9.29 1.05
CA ALA A 55 7.68 -8.03 0.42
C ALA A 55 6.46 -7.09 0.45
N PRO A 56 6.68 -5.77 0.34
CA PRO A 56 5.60 -4.82 0.27
C PRO A 56 4.63 -5.07 -0.91
N GLN A 57 3.36 -4.71 -0.71
CA GLN A 57 2.28 -4.91 -1.66
C GLN A 57 1.46 -3.63 -1.80
N ASN A 58 1.11 -3.27 -3.04
CA ASN A 58 0.08 -2.28 -3.28
C ASN A 58 -1.27 -2.86 -2.84
N ALA A 59 -1.81 -2.35 -1.73
CA ALA A 59 -3.02 -2.83 -1.13
C ALA A 59 -4.13 -1.78 -1.21
N ALA A 60 -5.36 -2.25 -1.41
CA ALA A 60 -6.58 -1.51 -1.17
C ALA A 60 -7.35 -2.18 -0.02
N LEU A 61 -7.80 -1.39 0.95
CA LEU A 61 -8.65 -1.85 2.04
C LEU A 61 -9.98 -1.10 1.99
N VAL A 62 -11.07 -1.87 1.85
CA VAL A 62 -12.44 -1.38 1.90
C VAL A 62 -12.93 -1.47 3.34
N ILE A 63 -13.35 -0.35 3.89
CA ILE A 63 -13.79 -0.16 5.27
C ILE A 63 -15.26 0.26 5.24
N LYS A 64 -16.10 -0.44 6.00
CA LYS A 64 -17.51 -0.08 6.19
C LYS A 64 -17.64 1.20 7.01
N HIS A 65 -18.82 1.82 6.95
CA HIS A 65 -19.18 2.92 7.84
C HIS A 65 -19.16 2.56 9.33
N THR A 66 -19.26 1.28 9.67
CA THR A 66 -19.09 0.76 11.04
C THR A 66 -17.62 0.69 11.48
N GLY A 67 -16.67 0.97 10.57
CA GLY A 67 -15.24 0.81 10.77
C GLY A 67 -14.70 -0.59 10.49
N ASP A 68 -15.57 -1.54 10.16
CA ASP A 68 -15.15 -2.92 9.88
C ASP A 68 -14.46 -3.03 8.52
N SER A 69 -13.32 -3.71 8.48
CA SER A 69 -12.66 -4.12 7.24
C SER A 69 -13.53 -5.13 6.48
N LEU A 70 -13.99 -4.76 5.30
CA LEU A 70 -14.84 -5.61 4.45
C LEU A 70 -14.02 -6.48 3.50
N LEU A 71 -13.01 -5.88 2.87
CA LEU A 71 -12.21 -6.54 1.85
C LEU A 71 -10.84 -5.90 1.82
N LYS A 72 -9.80 -6.73 1.86
CA LYS A 72 -8.45 -6.33 1.47
C LYS A 72 -8.13 -6.96 0.12
N TYR A 73 -7.67 -6.13 -0.81
CA TYR A 73 -7.14 -6.56 -2.09
C TYR A 73 -5.67 -6.16 -2.18
N SER A 74 -4.79 -7.13 -2.38
CA SER A 74 -3.40 -6.88 -2.77
C SER A 74 -3.30 -7.01 -4.29
N LYS A 75 -2.77 -6.00 -4.97
CA LYS A 75 -2.62 -5.99 -6.44
C LYS A 75 -1.67 -7.11 -6.88
N ILE A 76 -2.24 -8.19 -7.42
CA ILE A 76 -1.51 -9.40 -7.87
C ILE A 76 -1.03 -9.32 -9.33
N HIS A 77 -1.48 -8.32 -10.08
CA HIS A 77 -1.03 -8.04 -11.45
C HIS A 77 -0.32 -6.68 -11.45
N THR A 78 0.82 -6.63 -10.78
CA THR A 78 1.84 -5.62 -11.04
C THR A 78 2.40 -5.90 -12.43
N ARG A 79 1.81 -5.28 -13.45
CA ARG A 79 2.39 -5.24 -14.80
C ARG A 79 3.84 -4.76 -14.63
N ASP A 80 4.81 -5.43 -15.28
CA ASP A 80 6.25 -5.09 -15.26
C ASP A 80 6.55 -3.73 -15.90
N PHE A 81 6.07 -2.66 -15.28
CA PHE A 81 6.40 -1.29 -15.60
C PHE A 81 7.13 -0.71 -14.39
N SER A 82 8.44 -0.48 -14.54
CA SER A 82 9.25 0.29 -13.59
C SER A 82 9.37 -0.36 -12.20
N LEU A 83 9.06 0.36 -11.12
CA LEU A 83 9.24 -0.09 -9.73
C LEU A 83 8.22 -1.15 -9.28
N GLU A 84 7.15 -1.40 -10.04
CA GLU A 84 6.13 -2.39 -9.67
C GLU A 84 6.71 -3.81 -9.57
N THR A 85 7.83 -4.10 -10.24
CA THR A 85 8.57 -5.38 -10.14
C THR A 85 9.18 -5.62 -8.75
N LEU A 86 9.36 -4.58 -7.92
CA LEU A 86 9.85 -4.72 -6.54
C LEU A 86 8.75 -5.14 -5.55
N LEU A 87 7.49 -5.16 -5.99
CA LEU A 87 6.34 -5.49 -5.18
C LEU A 87 5.91 -6.93 -5.43
N LYS A 88 5.31 -7.56 -4.42
CA LYS A 88 4.82 -8.95 -4.57
C LYS A 88 3.55 -9.00 -5.42
N SER A 89 3.60 -9.79 -6.50
CA SER A 89 2.44 -10.30 -7.24
C SER A 89 1.72 -11.40 -6.46
#